data_AF-A0A2W0BUD9-F1
#
_entry.id   AF-A0A2W0BUD9-F1
#
_cell.length_a   1.000
_cell.length_b   1.000
_cell.length_c   1.000
_cell.angle_alpha   90.00
_cell.angle_beta   90.00
_cell.angle_gamma   90.00
#
_symmetry.space_group_name_H-M   'P 1'
#
loop_
_entity.id
_entity.type
_entity.pdbx_description
1 polymer ?
#
loop_
_entity_poly.entity_id
_entity_poly.type
_entity_poly.pdbx_seq_one_letter_code
_entity_poly.pdbx_strand_id
1 'polypeptide(L)'
;MAPTAPLIHWPQGSTVNVEMFWRWLHIVSAILWIGFLYFFNLVSTKFSAALDPATRTRVLPQLMWRALNWFRWASLVAVLSGFAYFGQIAGAEAKNGHGNAGAFFGSWILIWIFVWIIFYALLRVGNSALLYSGSTAVIIAASWFFLHLNSHGWESNRSLSIGVGGGMGLFLLLNVWGIVWRANKKILRWMEAASKDGSPMPPEAATLARQAALTSRFSFYLTFVIIFFMAAASHFPLFGV
;
A
#
# COMPACT_ATOMS: atom_id res chain seq x y z
N MET A 1 -9.43 -41.11 31.57
CA MET A 1 -9.91 -40.49 30.33
C MET A 1 -8.73 -40.35 29.39
N ALA A 2 -8.72 -41.02 28.24
CA ALA A 2 -7.70 -40.76 27.24
C ALA A 2 -7.85 -39.31 26.75
N PRO A 3 -6.77 -38.53 26.61
CA PRO A 3 -6.88 -37.19 26.05
C PRO A 3 -7.44 -37.32 24.63
N THR A 4 -8.65 -36.80 24.41
CA THR A 4 -9.24 -36.73 23.09
C THR A 4 -8.33 -35.86 22.24
N ALA A 5 -7.77 -36.41 21.16
CA ALA A 5 -6.99 -35.64 20.20
C ALA A 5 -7.80 -34.39 19.78
N PRO A 6 -7.14 -33.25 19.53
CA PRO A 6 -7.83 -32.04 19.12
C PRO A 6 -8.62 -32.29 17.83
N LEU A 7 -9.88 -31.89 17.80
CA LEU A 7 -10.73 -31.96 16.61
C LEU A 7 -10.32 -30.83 15.65
N ILE A 8 -9.46 -31.15 14.69
CA ILE A 8 -8.96 -30.19 13.69
C ILE A 8 -9.79 -30.34 12.41
N HIS A 9 -10.51 -29.28 12.04
CA HIS A 9 -11.21 -29.19 10.75
C HIS A 9 -10.36 -28.41 9.74
N TRP A 10 -9.84 -29.12 8.75
CA TRP A 10 -9.15 -28.47 7.64
C TRP A 10 -10.16 -27.91 6.63
N PRO A 11 -9.84 -26.77 5.97
CA PRO A 11 -10.67 -26.27 4.88
C PRO A 11 -10.87 -27.34 3.82
N GLN A 12 -12.13 -27.58 3.43
CA GLN A 12 -12.48 -28.52 2.37
C GLN A 12 -13.20 -27.78 1.24
N GLY A 13 -12.95 -28.21 0.01
CA GLY A 13 -13.57 -27.63 -1.19
C GLY A 13 -12.68 -26.62 -1.93
N SER A 14 -12.83 -26.57 -3.25
CA SER A 14 -12.00 -25.73 -4.13
C SER A 14 -12.13 -24.24 -3.83
N THR A 15 -13.34 -23.73 -3.60
CA THR A 15 -13.60 -22.32 -3.32
C THR A 15 -12.87 -21.85 -2.05
N VAL A 16 -13.01 -22.60 -0.95
CA VAL A 16 -12.37 -22.25 0.32
C VAL A 16 -10.85 -22.29 0.21
N ASN A 17 -10.30 -23.28 -0.50
CA ASN A 17 -8.87 -23.39 -0.74
C ASN A 17 -8.31 -22.19 -1.53
N VAL A 18 -9.04 -21.73 -2.55
CA VAL A 18 -8.64 -20.56 -3.35
C VAL A 18 -8.74 -19.26 -2.54
N GLU A 19 -9.80 -19.07 -1.76
CA GLU A 19 -9.92 -17.92 -0.85
C GLU A 19 -8.78 -17.89 0.18
N MET A 20 -8.46 -19.05 0.76
CA MET A 20 -7.36 -19.19 1.71
C MET A 20 -6.02 -18.86 1.07
N PHE A 21 -5.78 -19.34 -0.15
CA PHE A 21 -4.57 -19.03 -0.91
C PHE A 21 -4.40 -17.52 -1.13
N TRP A 22 -5.42 -16.83 -1.66
CA TRP A 22 -5.31 -15.39 -1.92
C TRP A 22 -5.15 -14.58 -0.64
N ARG A 23 -5.88 -14.94 0.43
CA ARG A 23 -5.75 -14.31 1.73
C ARG A 23 -4.33 -14.45 2.28
N TRP A 24 -3.76 -15.65 2.27
CA TRP A 24 -2.41 -15.89 2.77
C TRP A 24 -1.36 -15.18 1.94
N LEU A 25 -1.46 -15.25 0.61
CA LEU A 25 -0.55 -14.55 -0.28
C LEU A 25 -0.59 -13.04 -0.03
N HIS A 26 -1.78 -12.47 0.18
CA HIS A 26 -1.96 -11.07 0.54
C HIS A 26 -1.28 -10.73 1.86
N ILE A 27 -1.54 -11.51 2.93
CA ILE A 27 -0.99 -11.27 4.27
C ILE A 27 0.54 -11.30 4.24
N VAL A 28 1.14 -12.37 3.68
CA VAL A 28 2.60 -12.52 3.62
C VAL A 28 3.23 -11.37 2.83
N SER A 29 2.65 -11.02 1.68
CA SER A 29 3.15 -9.92 0.85
C SER A 29 2.98 -8.56 1.52
N ALA A 30 1.87 -8.33 2.23
CA ALA A 30 1.60 -7.11 2.97
C ALA A 30 2.58 -6.95 4.15
N ILE A 31 2.91 -8.03 4.87
CA ILE A 31 3.92 -8.02 5.93
C ILE A 31 5.28 -7.61 5.36
N LEU A 32 5.71 -8.22 4.25
CA LEU A 32 6.96 -7.84 3.60
C LEU A 32 6.93 -6.38 3.15
N TRP A 33 5.84 -5.96 2.50
CA TRP A 33 5.71 -4.61 1.98
C TRP A 33 5.77 -3.55 3.10
N ILE A 34 4.91 -3.67 4.11
CA ILE A 34 4.85 -2.74 5.25
C ILE A 34 6.14 -2.83 6.07
N GLY A 35 6.71 -4.03 6.23
CA GLY A 35 7.99 -4.24 6.92
C GLY A 35 9.14 -3.45 6.28
N PHE A 36 9.27 -3.49 4.95
CA PHE A 36 10.24 -2.66 4.24
C PHE A 36 9.95 -1.17 4.38
N LEU A 37 8.68 -0.76 4.35
CA LEU A 37 8.30 0.63 4.56
C LEU A 37 8.72 1.14 5.94
N TYR A 38 8.58 0.30 6.98
CA TYR A 38 8.99 0.60 8.35
C TYR A 38 10.51 0.66 8.45
N PHE A 39 11.21 -0.30 7.85
CA PHE A 39 12.66 -0.27 7.75
C PHE A 39 13.16 1.04 7.10
N PHE A 40 12.55 1.49 6.00
CA PHE A 40 12.95 2.72 5.34
C PHE A 40 12.75 3.94 6.23
N ASN A 41 11.60 4.06 6.87
CA ASN A 41 11.25 5.26 7.64
C ASN A 41 11.92 5.32 9.02
N LEU A 42 12.05 4.19 9.70
CA LEU A 42 12.53 4.12 11.09
C LEU A 42 14.04 3.90 11.19
N VAL A 43 14.63 3.15 10.26
CA VAL A 43 16.03 2.69 10.34
C VAL A 43 16.88 3.32 9.24
N SER A 44 16.53 3.10 7.98
CA SER A 44 17.38 3.45 6.83
C SER A 44 17.67 4.95 6.73
N THR A 45 16.69 5.81 7.03
CA THR A 45 16.86 7.27 7.02
C THR A 45 17.91 7.73 8.01
N LYS A 46 17.84 7.27 9.27
CA LYS A 46 18.79 7.62 10.33
C LYS A 46 20.18 7.05 10.05
N PHE A 47 20.24 5.80 9.63
CA PHE A 47 21.50 5.17 9.23
C PHE A 47 22.18 5.95 8.09
N SER A 48 21.44 6.30 7.04
CA SER A 48 21.97 7.05 5.89
C SER A 48 22.53 8.42 6.26
N ALA A 49 21.88 9.10 7.21
CA ALA A 49 22.30 10.42 7.69
C ALA A 49 23.60 10.36 8.52
N ALA A 50 23.85 9.25 9.22
CA ALA A 50 25.06 9.05 10.03
C ALA A 50 26.31 8.73 9.21
N LEU A 51 26.17 8.33 7.94
CA LEU A 51 27.29 8.04 7.04
C LEU A 51 27.90 9.33 6.48
N ASP A 52 29.22 9.37 6.38
CA ASP A 52 29.93 10.38 5.58
C ASP A 52 29.59 10.22 4.08
N PRO A 53 29.78 11.27 3.26
CA PRO A 53 29.40 11.24 1.85
C PRO A 53 30.00 10.09 1.03
N ALA A 54 31.27 9.74 1.27
CA ALA A 54 31.97 8.70 0.50
C ALA A 54 31.49 7.30 0.87
N THR A 55 31.30 7.04 2.16
CA THR A 55 30.72 5.76 2.62
C THR A 55 29.27 5.61 2.17
N ARG A 56 28.50 6.70 2.19
CA ARG A 56 27.09 6.71 1.76
C ARG A 56 26.93 6.27 0.31
N THR A 57 27.71 6.83 -0.62
CA THR A 57 27.65 6.50 -2.06
C THR A 57 28.11 5.07 -2.35
N ARG A 58 28.98 4.49 -1.52
CA ARG A 58 29.45 3.11 -1.65
C ARG A 58 28.46 2.08 -1.09
N VAL A 59 27.87 2.35 0.06
CA VAL A 59 27.05 1.37 0.82
C VAL A 59 25.58 1.40 0.42
N LEU A 60 24.98 2.59 0.29
CA LEU A 60 23.53 2.68 0.10
C LEU A 60 23.03 2.03 -1.20
N PRO A 61 23.70 2.16 -2.37
CA PRO A 61 23.26 1.46 -3.58
C PRO A 61 23.12 -0.05 -3.39
N GLN A 62 24.12 -0.70 -2.78
CA GLN A 62 24.11 -2.15 -2.57
C GLN A 62 22.96 -2.62 -1.68
N LEU A 63 22.64 -1.85 -0.64
CA LEU A 63 21.55 -2.14 0.27
C LEU A 63 20.18 -1.81 -0.35
N MET A 64 20.05 -0.61 -0.91
CA MET A 64 18.78 -0.06 -1.38
C MET A 64 18.26 -0.77 -2.62
N TRP A 65 19.11 -1.21 -3.56
CA TRP A 65 18.62 -1.99 -4.71
C TRP A 65 17.90 -3.26 -4.28
N ARG A 66 18.47 -3.99 -3.30
CA ARG A 66 17.87 -5.23 -2.77
C ARG A 66 16.57 -4.92 -2.04
N ALA A 67 16.60 -3.95 -1.12
CA ALA A 67 15.43 -3.57 -0.33
C ALA A 67 14.28 -3.05 -1.21
N LEU A 68 14.55 -2.16 -2.16
CA LEU A 68 13.54 -1.60 -3.05
C LEU A 68 12.98 -2.63 -4.04
N ASN A 69 13.77 -3.64 -4.43
CA ASN A 69 13.29 -4.71 -5.29
C ASN A 69 12.25 -5.58 -4.58
N TRP A 70 12.52 -5.97 -3.33
CA TRP A 70 11.53 -6.67 -2.51
C TRP A 70 10.31 -5.80 -2.25
N PHE A 71 10.53 -4.55 -1.84
CA PHE A 71 9.47 -3.59 -1.53
C PHE A 71 8.48 -3.41 -2.70
N ARG A 72 8.97 -3.15 -3.92
CA ARG A 72 8.09 -2.90 -5.07
C ARG A 72 7.29 -4.13 -5.49
N TRP A 73 7.89 -5.31 -5.47
CA TRP A 73 7.19 -6.54 -5.85
C TRP A 73 6.24 -7.02 -4.75
N ALA A 74 6.63 -6.92 -3.49
CA ALA A 74 5.75 -7.20 -2.36
C ALA A 74 4.49 -6.31 -2.41
N SER A 75 4.65 -5.01 -2.75
CA SER A 75 3.51 -4.12 -2.93
C SER A 75 2.54 -4.55 -4.02
N LEU A 76 3.08 -4.97 -5.17
CA LEU A 76 2.27 -5.39 -6.30
C LEU A 76 1.53 -6.69 -5.98
N VAL A 77 2.23 -7.68 -5.43
CA VAL A 77 1.64 -8.97 -5.07
C VAL A 77 0.58 -8.79 -4.00
N ALA A 78 0.83 -7.95 -2.98
CA ALA A 78 -0.16 -7.65 -1.94
C ALA A 78 -1.43 -7.05 -2.55
N VAL A 79 -1.35 -6.02 -3.39
CA VAL A 79 -2.55 -5.41 -3.98
C VAL A 79 -3.28 -6.37 -4.92
N LEU A 80 -2.57 -7.11 -5.78
CA LEU A 80 -3.21 -8.02 -6.73
C LEU A 80 -3.90 -9.20 -6.03
N SER A 81 -3.23 -9.82 -5.05
CA SER A 81 -3.83 -10.91 -4.26
C SER A 81 -4.99 -10.42 -3.39
N GLY A 82 -4.85 -9.21 -2.81
CA GLY A 82 -5.92 -8.56 -2.06
C GLY A 82 -7.14 -8.25 -2.94
N PHE A 83 -6.91 -7.76 -4.16
CA PHE A 83 -7.97 -7.49 -5.12
C PHE A 83 -8.67 -8.78 -5.58
N ALA A 84 -7.93 -9.86 -5.83
CA ALA A 84 -8.51 -11.15 -6.16
C ALA A 84 -9.40 -11.68 -5.03
N TYR A 85 -8.91 -11.63 -3.80
CA TYR A 85 -9.67 -12.03 -2.61
C TYR A 85 -10.90 -11.12 -2.36
N PHE A 86 -10.75 -9.80 -2.53
CA PHE A 86 -11.86 -8.85 -2.42
C PHE A 86 -12.92 -9.09 -3.50
N GLY A 87 -12.49 -9.39 -4.73
CA GLY A 87 -13.36 -9.79 -5.84
C GLY A 87 -14.22 -11.00 -5.53
N GLN A 88 -13.68 -12.01 -4.83
CA GLN A 88 -14.45 -13.18 -4.41
C GLN A 88 -15.57 -12.81 -3.43
N ILE A 89 -15.27 -11.93 -2.46
CA ILE A 89 -16.24 -11.52 -1.42
C ILE A 89 -17.33 -10.64 -2.04
N ALA A 90 -16.96 -9.48 -2.60
CA ALA A 90 -17.92 -8.52 -3.11
C ALA A 90 -18.67 -9.05 -4.35
N GLY A 91 -18.03 -9.90 -5.16
CA GLY A 91 -18.69 -10.58 -6.28
C GLY A 91 -19.77 -11.56 -5.83
N ALA A 92 -19.52 -12.34 -4.77
CA ALA A 92 -20.52 -13.22 -4.19
C ALA A 92 -21.66 -12.42 -3.55
N GLU A 93 -21.35 -11.35 -2.82
CA GLU A 93 -22.34 -10.47 -2.20
C GLU A 93 -23.25 -9.81 -3.24
N ALA A 94 -22.68 -9.23 -4.30
CA ALA A 94 -23.44 -8.65 -5.39
C ALA A 94 -24.35 -9.68 -6.05
N LYS A 95 -23.86 -10.90 -6.30
CA LYS A 95 -24.67 -11.98 -6.88
C LYS A 95 -25.85 -12.35 -5.99
N ASN A 96 -25.62 -12.45 -4.67
CA ASN A 96 -26.64 -12.85 -3.70
C ASN A 96 -27.68 -11.75 -3.43
N GLY A 97 -27.25 -10.48 -3.41
CA GLY A 97 -28.10 -9.33 -3.18
C GLY A 97 -28.64 -8.66 -4.46
N HIS A 98 -28.50 -9.30 -5.62
CA HIS A 98 -28.88 -8.75 -6.93
C HIS A 98 -28.25 -7.37 -7.26
N GLY A 99 -27.03 -7.13 -6.74
CA GLY A 99 -26.24 -5.93 -6.93
C GLY A 99 -25.35 -5.95 -8.17
N ASN A 100 -24.55 -4.90 -8.35
CA ASN A 100 -23.65 -4.72 -9.50
C ASN A 100 -22.19 -4.60 -9.07
N ALA A 101 -21.49 -5.74 -9.01
CA ALA A 101 -20.06 -5.76 -8.67
C ALA A 101 -19.20 -4.95 -9.64
N GLY A 102 -19.57 -4.89 -10.94
CA GLY A 102 -18.82 -4.13 -11.94
C GLY A 102 -18.83 -2.64 -11.66
N ALA A 103 -20.00 -2.07 -11.35
CA ALA A 103 -20.14 -0.67 -10.96
C ALA A 103 -19.42 -0.37 -9.64
N PHE A 104 -19.52 -1.29 -8.67
CA PHE A 104 -18.82 -1.19 -7.39
C PHE A 104 -17.30 -1.08 -7.57
N PHE A 105 -16.69 -2.04 -8.29
CA PHE A 105 -15.25 -2.02 -8.54
C PHE A 105 -14.81 -0.89 -9.48
N GLY A 106 -15.64 -0.54 -10.46
CA GLY A 106 -15.38 0.59 -11.35
C GLY A 106 -15.28 1.91 -10.58
N SER A 107 -16.26 2.19 -9.71
CA SER A 107 -16.23 3.38 -8.86
C SER A 107 -15.04 3.35 -7.90
N TRP A 108 -14.74 2.20 -7.29
CA TRP A 108 -13.61 2.02 -6.38
C TRP A 108 -12.27 2.37 -7.05
N ILE A 109 -11.97 1.79 -8.22
CA ILE A 109 -10.71 2.06 -8.94
C ILE A 109 -10.60 3.54 -9.31
N LEU A 110 -11.67 4.12 -9.87
CA LEU A 110 -11.67 5.51 -10.33
C LEU A 110 -11.44 6.50 -9.19
N ILE A 111 -12.12 6.30 -8.06
CA ILE A 111 -11.98 7.14 -6.86
C ILE A 111 -10.52 7.13 -6.38
N TRP A 112 -9.93 5.94 -6.17
CA TRP A 112 -8.60 5.84 -5.59
C TRP A 112 -7.47 6.26 -6.55
N ILE A 113 -7.65 6.09 -7.87
CA ILE A 113 -6.74 6.68 -8.87
C ILE A 113 -6.83 8.21 -8.83
N PHE A 114 -8.03 8.78 -8.74
CA PHE A 114 -8.22 10.23 -8.67
C PHE A 114 -7.59 10.83 -7.40
N VAL A 115 -7.76 10.18 -6.25
CA VAL A 115 -7.09 10.53 -5.00
C VAL A 115 -5.56 10.54 -5.17
N TRP A 116 -5.00 9.54 -5.85
CA TRP A 116 -3.57 9.48 -6.11
C TRP A 116 -3.10 10.62 -7.04
N ILE A 117 -3.87 10.96 -8.07
CA ILE A 117 -3.57 12.09 -8.96
C ILE A 117 -3.52 13.39 -8.17
N ILE A 118 -4.47 13.63 -7.26
CA ILE A 118 -4.47 14.81 -6.39
C ILE A 118 -3.22 14.81 -5.50
N PHE A 119 -2.91 13.69 -4.85
CA PHE A 119 -1.68 13.57 -4.03
C PHE A 119 -0.44 13.90 -4.85
N TYR A 120 -0.33 13.37 -6.07
CA TYR A 120 0.78 13.64 -6.96
C TYR A 120 0.84 15.14 -7.32
N ALA A 121 -0.28 15.77 -7.65
CA ALA A 121 -0.34 17.21 -7.92
C ALA A 121 0.11 18.03 -6.70
N LEU A 122 -0.38 17.72 -5.50
CA LEU A 122 0.04 18.37 -4.26
C LEU A 122 1.53 18.16 -3.97
N LEU A 123 2.08 16.98 -4.31
CA LEU A 123 3.51 16.70 -4.16
C LEU A 123 4.35 17.60 -5.08
N ARG A 124 3.84 17.91 -6.28
CA ARG A 124 4.49 18.81 -7.24
C ARG A 124 4.47 20.28 -6.81
N VAL A 125 3.54 20.70 -5.95
CA VAL A 125 3.52 22.05 -5.36
C VAL A 125 4.72 22.27 -4.42
N GLY A 126 5.26 21.21 -3.81
CA GLY A 126 6.47 21.29 -2.98
C GLY A 126 6.26 21.77 -1.54
N ASN A 127 5.02 22.10 -1.15
CA ASN A 127 4.64 22.44 0.22
C ASN A 127 4.24 21.17 1.00
N SER A 128 5.04 20.78 2.00
CA SER A 128 4.81 19.55 2.77
C SER A 128 3.58 19.61 3.68
N ALA A 129 3.27 20.78 4.24
CA ALA A 129 2.10 20.95 5.11
C ALA A 129 0.81 20.80 4.30
N LEU A 130 0.76 21.45 3.12
CA LEU A 130 -0.36 21.31 2.18
C LEU A 130 -0.47 19.88 1.64
N LEU A 131 0.66 19.24 1.30
CA LEU A 131 0.65 17.85 0.86
C LEU A 131 0.00 16.94 1.90
N TYR A 132 0.40 17.03 3.17
CA TYR A 132 -0.07 16.10 4.20
C TYR A 132 -1.51 16.39 4.61
N SER A 133 -1.83 17.65 4.91
CA SER A 133 -3.19 18.05 5.30
C SER A 133 -4.19 17.86 4.15
N GLY A 134 -3.86 18.33 2.95
CA GLY A 134 -4.71 18.22 1.77
C GLY A 134 -4.96 16.77 1.37
N SER A 135 -3.92 15.93 1.34
CA SER A 135 -4.09 14.52 0.98
C SER A 135 -4.89 13.75 2.03
N THR A 136 -4.72 14.08 3.31
CA THR A 136 -5.52 13.48 4.38
C THR A 136 -6.99 13.83 4.23
N ALA A 137 -7.31 15.11 3.98
CA ALA A 137 -8.69 15.56 3.74
C ALA A 137 -9.30 14.87 2.51
N VAL A 138 -8.54 14.74 1.41
CA VAL A 138 -8.99 14.07 0.18
C VAL A 138 -9.23 12.58 0.42
N ILE A 139 -8.39 11.89 1.18
CA ILE A 139 -8.60 10.47 1.52
C ILE A 139 -9.86 10.29 2.37
N ILE A 140 -10.11 11.16 3.35
CA ILE A 140 -11.32 11.11 4.18
C ILE A 140 -12.56 11.35 3.31
N ALA A 141 -12.54 12.39 2.48
CA ALA A 141 -13.64 12.71 1.57
C ALA A 141 -13.91 11.59 0.57
N ALA A 142 -12.85 10.99 0.00
CA ALA A 142 -12.96 9.87 -0.92
C ALA A 142 -13.49 8.61 -0.23
N SER A 143 -13.09 8.34 1.01
CA SER A 143 -13.61 7.22 1.80
C SER A 143 -15.11 7.39 2.07
N TRP A 144 -15.53 8.59 2.48
CA TRP A 144 -16.95 8.92 2.67
C TRP A 144 -17.72 8.81 1.36
N PHE A 145 -17.20 9.38 0.27
CA PHE A 145 -17.85 9.35 -1.04
C PHE A 145 -17.97 7.92 -1.59
N PHE A 146 -16.93 7.10 -1.43
CA PHE A 146 -16.98 5.68 -1.77
C PHE A 146 -18.10 4.96 -1.00
N LEU A 147 -18.19 5.16 0.32
CA LEU A 147 -19.24 4.56 1.14
C LEU A 147 -20.62 5.06 0.73
N HIS A 148 -20.78 6.37 0.49
CA HIS A 148 -22.04 6.96 0.05
C HIS A 148 -22.53 6.38 -1.28
N LEU A 149 -21.62 6.18 -2.23
CA LEU A 149 -21.95 5.60 -3.53
C LEU A 149 -22.17 4.09 -3.50
N ASN A 150 -21.59 3.37 -2.53
CA ASN A 150 -21.52 1.90 -2.55
C ASN A 150 -22.21 1.24 -1.35
N SER A 151 -22.99 1.96 -0.55
CA SER A 151 -23.80 1.37 0.53
C SER A 151 -25.22 1.16 0.03
N HIS A 152 -25.43 0.20 -0.86
CA HIS A 152 -26.73 -0.08 -1.45
C HIS A 152 -27.59 -1.04 -0.61
N GLY A 153 -26.97 -1.73 0.36
CA GLY A 153 -27.61 -2.66 1.28
C GLY A 153 -27.40 -4.14 0.94
N TRP A 154 -26.66 -4.45 -0.13
CA TRP A 154 -26.21 -5.81 -0.43
C TRP A 154 -24.76 -6.08 0.01
N GLU A 155 -24.02 -5.03 0.35
CA GLU A 155 -22.63 -5.08 0.79
C GLU A 155 -22.54 -5.40 2.28
N SER A 156 -21.61 -6.28 2.66
CA SER A 156 -21.28 -6.50 4.06
C SER A 156 -20.33 -5.43 4.61
N ASN A 157 -20.26 -5.33 5.95
CA ASN A 157 -19.21 -4.61 6.65
C ASN A 157 -17.80 -4.94 6.13
N ARG A 158 -17.56 -6.23 5.81
CA ARG A 158 -16.27 -6.72 5.34
C ARG A 158 -15.94 -6.11 3.98
N SER A 159 -16.86 -6.11 3.03
CA SER A 159 -16.64 -5.55 1.70
C SER A 159 -16.43 -4.04 1.73
N LEU A 160 -17.21 -3.31 2.52
CA LEU A 160 -17.06 -1.86 2.63
C LEU A 160 -15.77 -1.47 3.35
N SER A 161 -15.40 -2.18 4.42
CA SER A 161 -14.13 -1.99 5.14
C SER A 161 -12.93 -2.28 4.23
N ILE A 162 -12.96 -3.38 3.47
CA ILE A 162 -11.93 -3.70 2.48
C ILE A 162 -11.93 -2.67 1.35
N GLY A 163 -13.07 -2.15 0.93
CA GLY A 163 -13.16 -1.08 -0.05
C GLY A 163 -12.40 0.17 0.38
N VAL A 164 -12.56 0.62 1.63
CA VAL A 164 -11.82 1.77 2.15
C VAL A 164 -10.32 1.44 2.34
N GLY A 165 -10.00 0.40 3.13
CA GLY A 165 -8.61 0.06 3.45
C GLY A 165 -7.80 -0.44 2.24
N GLY A 166 -8.39 -1.29 1.41
CA GLY A 166 -7.79 -1.77 0.17
C GLY A 166 -7.59 -0.65 -0.85
N GLY A 167 -8.47 0.35 -0.87
CA GLY A 167 -8.33 1.53 -1.72
C GLY A 167 -7.13 2.39 -1.35
N MET A 168 -6.92 2.62 -0.05
CA MET A 168 -5.68 3.20 0.46
C MET A 168 -4.46 2.32 0.11
N GLY A 169 -4.60 0.99 0.10
CA GLY A 169 -3.59 0.06 -0.40
C GLY A 169 -3.22 0.26 -1.88
N LEU A 170 -4.22 0.43 -2.76
CA LEU A 170 -3.99 0.77 -4.18
C LEU A 170 -3.27 2.12 -4.32
N PHE A 171 -3.70 3.13 -3.56
CA PHE A 171 -3.03 4.43 -3.50
C PHE A 171 -1.54 4.29 -3.07
N LEU A 172 -1.25 3.46 -2.06
CA LEU A 172 0.11 3.15 -1.62
C LEU A 172 0.93 2.45 -2.71
N LEU A 173 0.35 1.52 -3.46
CA LEU A 173 1.02 0.85 -4.59
C LEU A 173 1.46 1.87 -5.65
N LEU A 174 0.57 2.80 -5.98
CA LEU A 174 0.86 3.89 -6.93
C LEU A 174 1.97 4.81 -6.40
N ASN A 175 2.02 5.08 -5.09
CA ASN A 175 3.16 5.77 -4.47
C ASN A 175 4.47 5.00 -4.64
N VAL A 176 4.45 3.67 -4.44
CA VAL A 176 5.65 2.82 -4.59
C VAL A 176 6.18 2.84 -6.02
N TRP A 177 5.34 2.47 -6.98
CA TRP A 177 5.77 2.32 -8.38
C TRP A 177 5.86 3.64 -9.13
N GLY A 178 4.93 4.56 -8.88
CA GLY A 178 4.82 5.85 -9.56
C GLY A 178 5.79 6.91 -9.05
N ILE A 179 6.25 6.83 -7.80
CA ILE A 179 7.07 7.89 -7.18
C ILE A 179 8.35 7.31 -6.58
N VAL A 180 8.23 6.50 -5.53
CA VAL A 180 9.37 6.08 -4.69
C VAL A 180 10.39 5.28 -5.49
N TRP A 181 9.95 4.26 -6.24
CA TRP A 181 10.84 3.44 -7.05
C TRP A 181 11.53 4.26 -8.14
N ARG A 182 10.80 5.10 -8.88
CA ARG A 182 11.35 5.90 -9.98
C ARG A 182 12.38 6.91 -9.49
N ALA A 183 12.10 7.59 -8.38
CA ALA A 183 13.02 8.54 -7.76
C ALA A 183 14.29 7.84 -7.26
N ASN A 184 14.14 6.78 -6.45
CA ASN A 184 15.29 6.06 -5.92
C ASN A 184 16.11 5.39 -7.02
N LYS A 185 15.48 4.81 -8.05
CA LYS A 185 16.19 4.21 -9.19
C LYS A 185 17.17 5.21 -9.85
N LYS A 186 16.78 6.49 -9.98
CA LYS A 186 17.68 7.54 -10.50
C LYS A 186 18.78 7.88 -9.49
N ILE A 187 18.41 8.12 -8.23
CA ILE A 187 19.33 8.50 -7.15
C ILE A 187 20.43 7.44 -6.98
N LEU A 188 20.06 6.16 -6.91
CA LEU A 188 21.04 5.08 -6.71
C LEU A 188 22.02 4.95 -7.87
N ARG A 189 21.56 5.16 -9.12
CA ARG A 189 22.45 5.18 -10.29
C ARG A 189 23.46 6.33 -10.22
N TRP A 190 23.03 7.52 -9.79
CA TRP A 190 23.93 8.64 -9.61
C TRP A 190 24.92 8.39 -8.46
N MET A 191 24.48 7.78 -7.36
CA MET A 191 25.36 7.39 -6.26
C MET A 191 26.41 6.35 -6.70
N GLU A 192 26.02 5.39 -7.55
CA GLU A 192 26.96 4.42 -8.13
C GLU A 192 27.99 5.08 -9.05
N ALA A 193 27.57 6.03 -9.89
CA ALA A 193 28.49 6.80 -10.73
C ALA A 193 29.47 7.59 -9.85
N ALA A 194 28.95 8.38 -8.91
CA ALA A 194 29.76 9.13 -7.95
C ALA A 194 30.77 8.24 -7.19
N SER A 195 30.38 7.01 -6.83
CA SER A 195 31.28 6.05 -6.16
C SER A 195 32.32 5.42 -7.09
N LYS A 196 32.06 5.29 -8.39
CA LYS A 196 32.95 4.60 -9.35
C LYS A 196 33.97 5.53 -9.97
N ASP A 197 33.54 6.71 -10.41
CA ASP A 197 34.34 7.63 -11.22
C ASP A 197 34.40 9.06 -10.67
N GLY A 198 33.79 9.31 -9.51
CA GLY A 198 33.77 10.64 -8.88
C GLY A 198 32.80 11.61 -9.54
N SER A 199 31.89 11.14 -10.41
CA SER A 199 30.86 11.98 -11.02
C SER A 199 30.08 12.81 -9.97
N PRO A 200 29.86 14.12 -10.21
CA PRO A 200 29.12 14.94 -9.28
C PRO A 200 27.64 14.54 -9.22
N MET A 201 27.05 14.63 -8.03
CA MET A 201 25.61 14.42 -7.87
C MET A 201 24.83 15.57 -8.51
N PRO A 202 23.82 15.30 -9.35
CA PRO A 202 23.05 16.37 -9.99
C PRO A 202 22.15 17.09 -8.98
N PRO A 203 21.87 18.40 -9.16
CA PRO A 203 20.99 19.16 -8.27
C PRO A 203 19.58 18.56 -8.14
N GLU A 204 19.05 17.94 -9.20
CA GLU A 204 17.75 17.25 -9.20
C GLU A 204 17.68 16.11 -8.16
N ALA A 205 18.83 15.53 -7.76
CA ALA A 205 18.88 14.45 -6.78
C ALA A 205 18.27 14.84 -5.44
N ALA A 206 18.48 16.09 -4.99
CA ALA A 206 17.91 16.59 -3.75
C ALA A 206 16.38 16.68 -3.82
N THR A 207 15.85 17.16 -4.94
CA THR A 207 14.40 17.25 -5.19
C THR A 207 13.75 15.87 -5.21
N LEU A 208 14.34 14.91 -5.93
CA LEU A 208 13.83 13.54 -5.99
C LEU A 208 13.93 12.84 -4.64
N ALA A 209 15.01 13.05 -3.88
CA ALA A 209 15.17 12.49 -2.55
C ALA A 209 14.10 13.03 -1.60
N ARG A 210 13.82 14.34 -1.65
CA ARG A 210 12.74 14.97 -0.88
C ARG A 210 11.37 14.39 -1.26
N GLN A 211 11.06 14.26 -2.55
CA GLN A 211 9.80 13.70 -3.01
C GLN A 211 9.62 12.25 -2.55
N ALA A 212 10.65 11.42 -2.69
CA ALA A 212 10.63 10.04 -2.23
C ALA A 212 10.45 9.96 -0.70
N ALA A 213 11.13 10.81 0.07
CA ALA A 213 11.02 10.84 1.52
C ALA A 213 9.64 11.29 2.01
N LEU A 214 9.09 12.36 1.44
CA LEU A 214 7.75 12.85 1.79
C LEU A 214 6.68 11.81 1.49
N THR A 215 6.77 11.16 0.33
CA THR A 215 5.85 10.10 -0.09
C THR A 215 5.98 8.88 0.82
N SER A 216 7.20 8.42 1.10
CA SER A 216 7.46 7.28 1.98
C SER A 216 6.90 7.48 3.39
N ARG A 217 7.08 8.69 3.95
CA ARG A 217 6.56 9.04 5.28
C ARG A 217 5.04 9.12 5.32
N PHE A 218 4.42 9.72 4.30
CA PHE A 218 2.96 9.75 4.20
C PHE A 218 2.39 8.33 4.13
N SER A 219 2.96 7.49 3.25
CA SER A 219 2.59 6.08 3.15
C SER A 219 2.78 5.33 4.48
N PHE A 220 3.87 5.59 5.21
CA PHE A 220 4.12 4.99 6.52
C PHE A 220 2.98 5.27 7.51
N TYR A 221 2.57 6.53 7.67
CA TYR A 221 1.46 6.86 8.57
C TYR A 221 0.13 6.26 8.08
N LEU A 222 -0.10 6.23 6.78
CA LEU A 222 -1.33 5.67 6.21
C LEU A 222 -1.43 4.15 6.43
N THR A 223 -0.31 3.43 6.62
CA THR A 223 -0.36 1.98 6.94
C THR A 223 -1.11 1.68 8.24
N PHE A 224 -1.04 2.55 9.25
CA PHE A 224 -1.74 2.34 10.52
C PHE A 224 -3.26 2.35 10.31
N VAL A 225 -3.74 3.25 9.45
CA VAL A 225 -5.16 3.34 9.08
C VAL A 225 -5.58 2.12 8.26
N ILE A 226 -4.73 1.66 7.33
CA ILE A 226 -5.01 0.44 6.54
C ILE A 226 -5.12 -0.78 7.45
N ILE A 227 -4.17 -0.96 8.38
CA ILE A 227 -4.18 -2.08 9.34
C ILE A 227 -5.46 -2.05 10.18
N PHE A 228 -5.92 -0.86 10.60
CA PHE A 228 -7.20 -0.71 11.26
C PHE A 228 -8.37 -1.24 10.42
N PHE A 229 -8.48 -0.86 9.13
CA PHE A 229 -9.54 -1.36 8.26
C PHE A 229 -9.43 -2.86 7.97
N MET A 230 -8.23 -3.43 7.96
CA MET A 230 -8.03 -4.88 7.86
C MET A 230 -8.64 -5.60 9.08
N ALA A 231 -8.44 -5.06 10.28
CA ALA A 231 -9.05 -5.59 11.50
C ALA A 231 -10.57 -5.36 11.52
N ALA A 232 -11.02 -4.15 11.16
CA ALA A 232 -12.44 -3.79 11.15
C ALA A 232 -13.28 -4.67 10.24
N ALA A 233 -12.73 -5.07 9.08
CA ALA A 233 -13.42 -5.96 8.15
C ALA A 233 -13.88 -7.29 8.78
N SER A 234 -13.23 -7.78 9.85
CA SER A 234 -13.57 -9.05 10.50
C SER A 234 -14.07 -8.90 11.95
N HIS A 235 -13.80 -7.77 12.60
CA HIS A 235 -13.99 -7.63 14.05
C HIS A 235 -14.87 -6.46 14.49
N PHE A 236 -15.15 -5.49 13.62
CA PHE A 236 -15.93 -4.31 13.98
C PHE A 236 -17.02 -4.05 12.94
N PRO A 237 -18.31 -4.19 13.28
CA PRO A 237 -19.40 -3.84 12.37
C PRO A 237 -19.51 -2.31 12.25
N LEU A 238 -18.65 -1.72 11.41
CA LEU A 238 -18.59 -0.28 11.16
C LEU A 238 -19.56 0.15 10.05
N PHE A 239 -19.79 -0.71 9.06
CA PHE A 239 -20.52 -0.40 7.85
C PHE A 239 -21.50 -1.51 7.47
N GLY A 240 -22.43 -1.20 6.57
CA GLY A 240 -23.47 -2.14 6.15
C GLY A 240 -24.66 -2.16 7.11
N VAL A 241 -25.68 -2.93 6.73
CA VAL A 241 -26.90 -3.16 7.52
C VAL A 241 -26.80 -4.52 8.20
#